data_AF-G1VUI1-F1
#
_entry.id   AF-G1VUI1-F1
#
_cell.length_a   1.000
_cell.length_b   1.000
_cell.length_c   1.000
_cell.angle_alpha   90.00
_cell.angle_beta   90.00
_cell.angle_gamma   90.00
#
_symmetry.space_group_name_H-M   'P 1'
#
loop_
_entity.id
_entity.type
_entity.pdbx_description
1 polymer ?
#
loop_
_entity_poly.entity_id
_entity_poly.type
_entity_poly.pdbx_seq_one_letter_code
_entity_poly.pdbx_strand_id
1 'polypeptide(L)'
;MPYTKRIPVHAGERGTGLYNCLEYVRNGDKTEDGILVNSLNCTVEFAEQEFLYIQRKYHKENDDRVAYHVIQSFDIRDDITPEQANEIGMKLCKEIYPNYQCVVSTHIDKGHLHNHIVCAPIRGRVNPLSKRQA
;
A
#
# COMPACT_ATOMS: atom_id res chain seq x y z
N MET A 1 1.73 9.44 18.17
CA MET A 1 0.87 9.41 16.95
C MET A 1 1.80 9.44 15.76
N PRO A 2 1.69 8.50 14.81
CA PRO A 2 2.64 8.39 13.72
C PRO A 2 2.54 9.60 12.76
N TYR A 3 3.66 10.03 12.24
CA TYR A 3 3.71 11.05 11.18
C TYR A 3 3.33 10.42 9.84
N THR A 4 2.48 11.09 9.05
CA THR A 4 2.03 10.56 7.75
C THR A 4 2.28 11.55 6.61
N LYS A 5 2.91 11.09 5.53
CA LYS A 5 3.11 11.83 4.27
C LYS A 5 2.49 11.07 3.10
N ARG A 6 1.81 11.76 2.19
CA ARG A 6 1.25 11.17 0.96
C ARG A 6 1.90 11.75 -0.29
N ILE A 7 2.26 10.88 -1.23
CA ILE A 7 2.92 11.20 -2.50
C ILE A 7 2.08 10.58 -3.63
N PRO A 8 1.63 11.36 -4.64
CA PRO A 8 0.98 10.78 -5.81
C PRO A 8 2.01 10.02 -6.66
N VAL A 9 1.62 8.87 -7.18
CA VAL A 9 2.42 8.06 -8.10
C VAL A 9 1.78 8.19 -9.48
N HIS A 10 2.56 8.66 -10.45
CA HIS A 10 2.13 8.81 -11.84
C HIS A 10 2.68 7.69 -12.70
N ALA A 11 1.96 7.31 -13.76
CA ALA A 11 2.36 6.25 -14.68
C ALA A 11 3.77 6.51 -15.28
N GLY A 12 4.07 7.80 -15.53
CA GLY A 12 5.26 8.22 -16.25
C GLY A 12 5.20 7.88 -17.74
N GLU A 13 6.18 8.34 -18.51
CA GLU A 13 6.19 8.18 -19.98
C GLU A 13 6.15 6.72 -20.44
N ARG A 14 6.76 5.82 -19.66
CA ARG A 14 6.82 4.38 -19.96
C ARG A 14 5.70 3.57 -19.30
N GLY A 15 4.83 4.20 -18.52
CA GLY A 15 3.76 3.51 -17.78
C GLY A 15 4.23 2.63 -16.61
N THR A 16 5.50 2.73 -16.19
CA THR A 16 6.12 1.86 -15.18
C THR A 16 6.11 2.42 -13.76
N GLY A 17 5.52 3.60 -13.53
CA GLY A 17 5.57 4.25 -12.22
C GLY A 17 4.98 3.43 -11.08
N LEU A 18 3.90 2.68 -11.33
CA LEU A 18 3.30 1.79 -10.33
C LEU A 18 4.23 0.61 -10.00
N TYR A 19 4.75 -0.08 -11.02
CA TYR A 19 5.70 -1.18 -10.88
C TYR A 19 6.89 -0.77 -10.01
N ASN A 20 7.56 0.32 -10.39
CA ASN A 20 8.74 0.82 -9.68
C ASN A 20 8.43 1.15 -8.21
N CYS A 21 7.24 1.71 -7.93
CA CYS A 21 6.81 2.00 -6.58
C CYS A 21 6.59 0.71 -5.77
N LEU A 22 5.87 -0.27 -6.31
CA LEU A 22 5.59 -1.54 -5.65
C LEU A 22 6.87 -2.35 -5.39
N GLU A 23 7.77 -2.44 -6.37
CA GLU A 23 9.07 -3.10 -6.22
C GLU A 23 9.92 -2.46 -5.13
N TYR A 24 9.97 -1.12 -5.10
CA TYR A 24 10.73 -0.41 -4.07
C TYR A 24 10.20 -0.68 -2.66
N VAL A 25 8.88 -0.64 -2.46
CA VAL A 25 8.29 -0.82 -1.13
C VAL A 25 8.32 -2.27 -0.69
N ARG A 26 8.29 -3.25 -1.59
CA ARG A 26 8.30 -4.69 -1.28
C ARG A 26 9.70 -5.31 -1.15
N ASN A 27 10.76 -4.50 -1.25
CA ASN A 27 12.13 -4.99 -1.22
C ASN A 27 12.39 -5.85 0.06
N GLY A 28 12.79 -7.10 -0.14
CA GLY A 28 13.02 -8.09 0.91
C GLY A 28 14.07 -7.67 1.94
N ASP A 29 15.13 -6.97 1.51
CA ASP A 29 16.21 -6.47 2.38
C ASP A 29 15.69 -5.53 3.48
N LYS A 30 14.53 -4.91 3.24
CA LYS A 30 13.91 -3.93 4.15
C LYS A 30 12.69 -4.47 4.87
N THR A 31 12.17 -5.63 4.46
CA THR A 31 10.84 -6.13 4.84
C THR A 31 10.88 -7.54 5.43
N GLU A 32 12.05 -7.95 5.92
CA GLU A 32 12.29 -9.29 6.45
C GLU A 32 11.90 -10.36 5.41
N ASP A 33 12.54 -10.30 4.25
CA ASP A 33 12.30 -11.19 3.10
C ASP A 33 10.84 -11.23 2.63
N GLY A 34 10.11 -10.12 2.87
CA GLY A 34 8.71 -9.95 2.48
C GLY A 34 7.69 -10.37 3.54
N ILE A 35 8.12 -10.86 4.71
CA ILE A 35 7.23 -11.22 5.83
C ILE A 35 6.42 -9.99 6.29
N LEU A 36 7.04 -8.80 6.27
CA LEU A 36 6.42 -7.54 6.68
C LEU A 36 5.65 -6.85 5.55
N VAL A 37 5.13 -7.61 4.58
CA VAL A 37 4.33 -7.11 3.46
C VAL A 37 2.94 -7.74 3.45
N ASN A 38 1.92 -6.90 3.56
CA ASN A 38 0.52 -7.31 3.55
C ASN A 38 -0.28 -6.50 2.52
N SER A 39 -1.50 -6.96 2.22
CA SER A 39 -2.37 -6.28 1.27
C SER A 39 -3.84 -6.28 1.71
N LEU A 40 -4.60 -5.34 1.15
CA LEU A 40 -6.04 -5.20 1.29
C LEU A 40 -6.67 -5.18 -0.10
N ASN A 41 -7.67 -6.03 -0.35
CA ASN A 41 -8.42 -6.14 -1.61
C ASN A 41 -7.58 -6.41 -2.88
N CYS A 42 -6.35 -6.90 -2.71
CA CYS A 42 -5.49 -7.44 -3.76
C CYS A 42 -4.55 -8.47 -3.12
N THR A 43 -3.81 -9.19 -3.96
CA THR A 43 -2.72 -10.08 -3.56
C THR A 43 -1.41 -9.32 -3.67
N VAL A 44 -0.50 -9.48 -2.71
CA VAL A 44 0.81 -8.82 -2.74
C VAL A 44 1.54 -9.10 -4.06
N GLU A 45 1.59 -10.36 -4.49
CA GLU A 45 2.28 -10.78 -5.73
C GLU A 45 1.73 -10.12 -7.00
N PHE A 46 0.41 -9.98 -7.12
CA PHE A 46 -0.28 -9.49 -8.32
C PHE A 46 -0.81 -8.06 -8.20
N ALA A 47 -0.36 -7.31 -7.19
CA ALA A 47 -0.90 -6.00 -6.85
C ALA A 47 -0.84 -5.02 -8.02
N GLU A 48 0.25 -5.03 -8.81
CA GLU A 48 0.37 -4.16 -9.98
C GLU A 48 -0.71 -4.44 -11.02
N GLN A 49 -0.85 -5.70 -11.42
CA GLN A 49 -1.81 -6.12 -12.45
C GLN A 49 -3.25 -5.86 -11.98
N GLU A 50 -3.54 -6.14 -10.71
CA GLU A 50 -4.87 -5.93 -10.12
C GLU A 50 -5.22 -4.43 -10.03
N PHE A 51 -4.29 -3.58 -9.60
CA PHE A 51 -4.47 -2.12 -9.57
C PHE A 51 -4.74 -1.57 -10.96
N LEU A 52 -3.93 -1.97 -11.95
CA LEU A 52 -4.08 -1.51 -13.33
C LEU A 52 -5.37 -2.04 -13.96
N TYR A 53 -5.83 -3.25 -13.60
CA TYR A 53 -7.11 -3.78 -14.05
C TYR A 53 -8.29 -2.92 -13.57
N ILE A 54 -8.31 -2.58 -12.28
CA ILE A 54 -9.36 -1.71 -11.71
C ILE A 54 -9.29 -0.31 -12.33
N GLN A 55 -8.08 0.22 -12.53
CA GLN A 55 -7.93 1.50 -13.22
C GLN A 55 -8.49 1.42 -14.65
N ARG A 56 -7.99 0.55 -15.52
CA ARG A 56 -8.50 0.46 -16.91
C ARG A 56 -10.03 0.32 -17.01
N LYS A 57 -10.66 -0.34 -16.03
CA LYS A 57 -12.11 -0.54 -15.98
C LYS A 57 -12.91 0.71 -15.57
N TYR A 58 -12.35 1.57 -14.74
CA TYR A 58 -13.09 2.65 -14.07
C TYR A 58 -12.42 4.04 -14.17
N HIS A 59 -11.25 4.14 -14.78
CA HIS A 59 -10.48 5.36 -14.87
C HIS A 59 -11.10 6.35 -15.84
N LYS A 60 -10.96 7.63 -15.53
CA LYS A 60 -11.33 8.72 -16.43
C LYS A 60 -10.21 8.96 -17.43
N GLU A 61 -10.57 9.27 -18.67
CA GLU A 61 -9.60 9.73 -19.66
C GLU A 61 -8.87 10.99 -19.12
N ASN A 62 -7.54 11.03 -19.26
CA ASN A 62 -6.65 12.16 -18.89
C ASN A 62 -6.21 12.32 -17.41
N ASP A 63 -6.31 11.29 -16.56
CA ASP A 63 -5.60 11.27 -15.26
C ASP A 63 -4.48 10.21 -15.35
N ASP A 64 -3.23 10.60 -15.07
CA ASP A 64 -2.05 9.74 -15.16
C ASP A 64 -1.61 9.20 -13.78
N ARG A 65 -2.35 9.53 -12.72
CA ARG A 65 -2.09 9.04 -11.37
C ARG A 65 -2.51 7.59 -11.25
N VAL A 66 -1.54 6.72 -11.01
CA VAL A 66 -1.73 5.27 -10.90
C VAL A 66 -1.74 4.74 -9.47
N ALA A 67 -1.32 5.53 -8.47
CA ALA A 67 -1.45 5.20 -7.05
C ALA A 67 -1.23 6.42 -6.16
N TYR A 68 -1.45 6.23 -4.86
CA TYR A 68 -0.87 7.06 -3.81
C TYR A 68 0.10 6.23 -2.99
N HIS A 69 1.29 6.76 -2.75
CA HIS A 69 2.26 6.21 -1.83
C HIS A 69 2.22 7.03 -0.53
N VAL A 70 1.79 6.39 0.55
CA VAL A 70 1.74 6.95 1.89
C VAL A 70 2.91 6.39 2.70
N ILE A 71 3.62 7.27 3.40
CA ILE A 71 4.66 6.91 4.37
C ILE A 71 4.09 7.21 5.75
N GLN A 72 4.06 6.21 6.63
CA GLN A 72 3.65 6.34 8.03
C GLN A 72 4.86 6.00 8.90
N SER A 73 5.45 7.01 9.54
CA SER A 73 6.66 6.88 10.35
C SER A 73 6.33 6.83 11.84
N PHE A 74 7.00 5.95 12.56
CA PHE A 74 6.89 5.78 14.00
C PHE A 74 8.12 6.35 14.70
N ASP A 75 7.89 6.96 15.86
CA ASP A 75 8.98 7.45 16.69
C ASP A 75 9.70 6.27 17.34
N ILE A 76 11.01 6.34 17.51
CA ILE A 76 11.79 5.28 18.17
C ILE A 76 11.32 5.03 19.62
N ARG A 77 10.62 5.99 20.23
CA ARG A 77 10.04 5.91 21.58
C ARG A 77 8.65 5.27 21.63
N ASP A 78 8.03 4.98 20.48
CA ASP A 78 6.67 4.41 20.44
C ASP A 78 6.60 2.97 21.00
N ASP A 79 7.75 2.31 21.22
CA ASP A 79 7.89 0.95 21.79
C ASP A 79 6.98 -0.08 21.10
N ILE A 80 7.16 -0.22 19.78
CA ILE A 80 6.39 -1.15 18.94
C ILE A 80 7.31 -2.05 18.12
N THR A 81 6.84 -3.24 17.81
CA THR A 81 7.52 -4.19 16.92
C THR A 81 7.23 -3.89 15.43
N PRO A 82 8.03 -4.42 14.50
CA PRO A 82 7.76 -4.31 13.06
C PRO A 82 6.37 -4.85 12.68
N GLU A 83 5.92 -5.94 13.28
CA GLU A 83 4.61 -6.54 13.05
C GLU A 83 3.49 -5.62 13.53
N GLN A 84 3.64 -5.03 14.73
CA GLN A 84 2.68 -4.06 15.25
C GLN A 84 2.61 -2.81 14.36
N ALA A 85 3.75 -2.33 13.86
CA ALA A 85 3.78 -1.25 12.89
C ALA A 85 3.00 -1.64 11.63
N ASN A 86 3.21 -2.83 11.07
CA ASN A 86 2.45 -3.33 9.92
C ASN A 86 0.95 -3.39 10.21
N GLU A 87 0.55 -3.97 11.34
CA GLU A 87 -0.84 -4.08 11.79
C GLU A 87 -1.52 -2.72 11.90
N ILE A 88 -0.81 -1.70 12.42
CA ILE A 88 -1.30 -0.31 12.46
C ILE A 88 -1.54 0.21 11.04
N GLY A 89 -0.63 -0.04 10.10
CA GLY A 89 -0.81 0.33 8.69
C GLY A 89 -1.98 -0.39 8.03
N MET A 90 -2.16 -1.68 8.30
CA MET A 90 -3.28 -2.47 7.82
C MET A 90 -4.62 -2.00 8.40
N LYS A 91 -4.66 -1.64 9.69
CA LYS A 91 -5.83 -1.06 10.34
C LYS A 91 -6.19 0.29 9.73
N LEU A 92 -5.20 1.16 9.51
CA LEU A 92 -5.40 2.44 8.80
C LEU A 92 -6.06 2.22 7.43
N CYS A 93 -5.56 1.26 6.64
CA CYS A 93 -6.15 0.92 5.34
C CYS A 93 -7.58 0.40 5.45
N LYS A 94 -7.87 -0.47 6.41
CA LYS A 94 -9.23 -1.01 6.62
C LYS A 94 -10.22 0.06 7.06
N GLU A 95 -9.80 1.04 7.85
CA GLU A 95 -10.67 2.10 8.36
C GLU A 95 -10.88 3.23 7.33
N ILE A 96 -9.81 3.70 6.69
CA ILE A 96 -9.86 4.88 5.81
C ILE A 96 -10.06 4.49 4.34
N TYR A 97 -9.53 3.35 3.92
CA TYR A 97 -9.53 2.90 2.52
C TYR A 97 -10.19 1.51 2.31
N PRO A 98 -11.32 1.17 2.97
CA PRO A 98 -11.87 -0.19 3.00
C PRO A 98 -12.21 -0.78 1.62
N ASN A 99 -12.49 0.08 0.64
CA ASN A 99 -12.90 -0.30 -0.71
C ASN A 99 -11.81 -0.06 -1.75
N TYR A 100 -10.58 0.25 -1.33
CA TYR A 100 -9.44 0.41 -2.22
C TYR A 100 -8.54 -0.81 -2.12
N GLN A 101 -7.75 -1.01 -3.15
CA GLN A 101 -6.65 -1.96 -3.12
C GLN A 101 -5.45 -1.29 -2.47
N CYS A 102 -4.81 -1.94 -1.53
CA CYS A 102 -3.66 -1.39 -0.81
C CYS A 102 -2.60 -2.47 -0.62
N VAL A 103 -1.33 -2.07 -0.69
CA VAL A 103 -0.18 -2.84 -0.22
C VAL A 103 0.43 -2.07 0.94
N VAL A 104 0.67 -2.74 2.06
CA VAL A 104 1.32 -2.20 3.27
C VAL A 104 2.62 -2.96 3.45
N SER A 105 3.71 -2.23 3.59
CA SER A 105 5.05 -2.77 3.80
C SER A 105 5.72 -2.05 4.95
N THR A 106 6.33 -2.75 5.89
CA THR A 106 7.08 -2.14 7.00
C THR A 106 8.57 -2.23 6.71
N HIS A 107 9.25 -1.07 6.68
CA HIS A 107 10.69 -0.98 6.46
C HIS A 107 11.44 -0.89 7.79
N ILE A 108 12.49 -1.70 7.93
CA ILE A 108 13.32 -1.82 9.14
C ILE A 108 14.77 -1.32 8.95
N ASP A 109 15.10 -0.72 7.80
CA ASP A 109 16.48 -0.43 7.36
C ASP A 109 17.01 0.97 7.72
N LYS A 110 16.22 1.82 8.40
CA LYS A 110 16.55 3.25 8.66
C LYS A 110 16.70 3.61 10.14
N GLY A 111 16.83 2.63 11.02
CA GLY A 111 16.96 2.85 12.47
C GLY A 111 15.67 3.35 13.14
N HIS A 112 14.56 3.41 12.41
CA HIS A 112 13.21 3.63 12.90
C HIS A 112 12.22 2.92 11.99
N LEU A 113 11.10 2.48 12.55
CA LEU A 113 10.05 1.78 11.82
C LEU A 113 9.23 2.77 10.99
N HIS A 114 8.90 2.38 9.77
CA HIS A 114 7.99 3.14 8.94
C HIS A 114 7.27 2.22 7.96
N ASN A 115 5.98 2.47 7.77
CA ASN A 115 5.20 1.80 6.74
C ASN A 115 5.26 2.57 5.44
N HIS A 116 5.41 1.84 4.34
CA HIS A 116 5.09 2.24 3.00
C HIS A 116 3.75 1.62 2.61
N ILE A 117 2.76 2.47 2.35
CA ILE A 117 1.41 2.06 1.95
C ILE A 117 1.17 2.54 0.53
N VAL A 118 0.94 1.63 -0.40
CA VAL A 118 0.61 1.95 -1.80
C VAL A 118 -0.87 1.65 -2.03
N CYS A 119 -1.66 2.68 -2.29
CA CYS A 119 -3.11 2.58 -2.49
C CYS A 119 -3.49 2.85 -3.95
N ALA A 120 -4.39 2.05 -4.49
CA ALA A 120 -5.00 2.32 -5.78
C ALA A 120 -5.75 3.67 -5.74
N PRO A 121 -5.77 4.44 -6.84
CA PRO A 121 -6.41 5.75 -6.87
C PRO A 121 -7.94 5.65 -6.99
N ILE A 122 -8.46 4.45 -7.28
CA ILE A 122 -9.87 4.18 -7.54
C ILE A 122 -10.34 3.04 -6.65
N ARG A 123 -11.61 3.12 -6.21
CA ARG A 123 -12.27 2.07 -5.42
C ARG A 123 -12.50 0.83 -6.28
N GLY A 124 -12.14 -0.34 -5.78
CA GLY A 124 -12.55 -1.62 -6.35
C GLY A 124 -13.97 -2.00 -5.91
N ARG A 125 -14.57 -3.01 -6.57
CA ARG A 125 -15.71 -3.70 -5.96
C ARG A 125 -15.16 -4.56 -4.81
N VAL A 126 -15.59 -4.27 -3.58
CA VAL A 126 -15.43 -5.19 -2.45
C VAL A 126 -16.01 -6.55 -2.85
N ASN A 127 -15.23 -7.62 -2.69
CA ASN A 127 -15.74 -8.97 -2.85
C ASN A 127 -16.98 -9.12 -1.95
N PRO A 128 -18.18 -9.42 -2.48
CA PRO A 128 -19.40 -9.54 -1.67
C PRO A 128 -19.27 -10.59 -0.57
N LEU A 129 -18.32 -11.52 -0.67
CA LEU A 129 -18.04 -12.55 0.33
C LEU A 129 -17.31 -12.02 1.57
N SER A 130 -16.65 -10.85 1.52
CA SER A 130 -15.97 -10.29 2.70
C SER A 130 -16.93 -9.71 3.75
N LYS A 131 -18.21 -9.52 3.40
CA LYS A 131 -19.26 -9.05 4.32
C LYS A 131 -19.86 -10.13 5.22
N ARG A 132 -19.34 -11.38 5.18
CA ARG A 132 -19.88 -12.51 5.95
C ARG A 132 -19.03 -12.91 7.18
N GLN A 133 -18.06 -12.09 7.58
CA GLN A 133 -17.21 -12.37 8.76
C GLN A 133 -17.22 -11.23 9.80
N ALA A 134 -18.38 -10.58 9.97
CA ALA A 134 -18.65 -9.69 11.10
C ALA A 134 -19.70 -10.33 12.01
#